data_AF-A0A9X0Y949-F1
#
_entry.id   AF-A0A9X0Y949-F1
#
_cell.length_a   1.000
_cell.length_b   1.000
_cell.length_c   1.000
_cell.angle_alpha   90.00
_cell.angle_beta   90.00
_cell.angle_gamma   90.00
#
_symmetry.space_group_name_H-M   'P 1'
#
loop_
_entity.id
_entity.type
_entity.pdbx_description
1 polymer ?
#
loop_
_entity_poly.entity_id
_entity_poly.type
_entity_poly.pdbx_seq_one_letter_code
_entity_poly.pdbx_strand_id
1 'polypeptide(L)'
;MTSLPNLDQMTSDQLRALAAQLMSKVDTMGRKIHHDQILIEQLTHEIAVLKRHRFAKRSEQITPEQGNLLDDLLNTDLEAIDAELSALLPAPAPEQTRQKPKRAPLPAQFPRTVIHHEPENTQCSCGCQLQRIGEDVSEKLDYTPGVFTVEQHVRGKWACRQCETLIQAPVPAQVIDKGIPTAGLLAHVMVAKFADHLPLYRQEKIFGRAGLAIPRSTLAQWVGQTGVQLQALVDALRETVLAQRVVHADETPVQMLAPGEKKTHRAYVWAYCTTPFSALKAVVYDFSPSRAGEHARNFLGSWNGKLVCDNFAGYKAGFEKGMTEIGCMAHARRKFFDLHAANKSQLAGQALHSIGGLYEVERQAREMSDEDRRRIRQEKAAPLAKALHEWMLTHRDLVPNGSAIAKALDYSLKRWVALTRYLEDGAVPIDNNAVENQIRPWALGRSNWLFAGSLRSGKRAAAIMSLIQSARMNGHDPFAYLKDVLTRLPTQRASEIGELLPHNWSHP
;
A
#
# COMPACT_ATOMS: atom_id res chain seq x y z
N MET A 1 -26.44 25.70 1.84
CA MET A 1 -27.75 25.96 1.20
C MET A 1 -27.50 26.22 -0.28
N THR A 2 -27.75 25.23 -1.13
CA THR A 2 -27.73 25.41 -2.59
C THR A 2 -29.13 25.84 -3.00
N SER A 3 -29.31 27.10 -3.41
CA SER A 3 -30.58 27.57 -3.97
C SER A 3 -30.91 26.74 -5.21
N LEU A 4 -32.07 26.08 -5.22
CA LEU A 4 -32.57 25.39 -6.40
C LEU A 4 -32.74 26.42 -7.53
N PRO A 5 -32.29 26.12 -8.76
CA PRO A 5 -32.47 27.04 -9.88
C PRO A 5 -33.96 27.31 -10.09
N ASN A 6 -34.33 28.58 -10.28
CA ASN A 6 -35.71 28.97 -10.57
C ASN A 6 -36.07 28.52 -12.00
N LEU A 7 -36.75 27.38 -12.10
CA LEU A 7 -37.09 26.72 -13.36
C LEU A 7 -37.98 27.59 -14.25
N ASP A 8 -38.74 28.52 -13.67
CA ASP A 8 -39.69 29.38 -14.39
C ASP A 8 -39.01 30.44 -15.27
N GLN A 9 -37.70 30.66 -15.08
CA GLN A 9 -36.90 31.63 -15.84
C GLN A 9 -36.00 30.99 -16.90
N MET A 10 -36.02 29.66 -17.05
CA MET A 10 -35.15 28.94 -17.98
C MET A 10 -35.81 28.78 -19.35
N THR A 11 -35.02 28.96 -20.42
CA THR A 11 -35.49 28.71 -21.79
C THR A 11 -35.68 27.22 -22.06
N SER A 12 -36.43 26.86 -23.12
CA SER A 12 -36.67 25.45 -23.49
C SER A 12 -35.37 24.66 -23.69
N ASP A 13 -34.34 25.28 -24.27
CA ASP A 13 -33.04 24.62 -24.48
C ASP A 13 -32.26 24.44 -23.17
N GLN A 14 -32.34 25.40 -22.25
CA GLN A 14 -31.74 25.28 -20.91
C GLN A 14 -32.43 24.19 -20.08
N LEU A 15 -33.75 24.05 -20.20
CA LEU A 15 -34.50 22.96 -19.55
C LEU A 15 -34.16 21.59 -20.14
N ARG A 16 -33.98 21.47 -21.47
CA ARG A 16 -33.53 20.20 -22.10
C ARG A 16 -32.11 19.83 -21.68
N ALA A 17 -31.20 20.80 -21.61
CA ALA A 17 -29.83 20.57 -21.14
C ALA A 17 -29.80 20.13 -19.66
N LEU A 18 -30.58 20.79 -18.79
CA LEU A 18 -30.73 20.40 -17.39
C LEU A 18 -31.35 19.00 -17.26
N ALA A 19 -32.38 18.68 -18.03
CA ALA A 19 -32.99 17.35 -18.04
C ALA A 19 -31.98 16.27 -18.48
N ALA A 20 -31.20 16.52 -19.54
CA ALA A 20 -30.14 15.60 -19.97
C ALA A 20 -29.06 15.41 -18.88
N GLN A 21 -28.66 16.50 -18.21
CA GLN A 21 -27.71 16.45 -17.08
C GLN A 21 -28.28 15.67 -15.89
N LEU A 22 -29.55 15.88 -15.54
CA LEU A 22 -30.22 15.15 -14.46
C LEU A 22 -30.38 13.67 -14.81
N MET A 23 -30.76 13.32 -16.04
CA MET A 23 -30.85 11.94 -16.51
C MET A 23 -29.49 11.23 -16.46
N SER A 24 -28.42 11.91 -16.90
CA SER A 24 -27.05 11.40 -16.78
C SER A 24 -26.62 11.21 -15.32
N LYS A 25 -26.98 12.15 -14.44
CA LYS A 25 -26.70 12.04 -13.00
C LYS A 25 -27.49 10.90 -12.35
N VAL A 26 -28.77 10.72 -12.70
CA VAL A 26 -29.62 9.62 -12.20
C VAL A 26 -29.09 8.27 -12.68
N ASP A 27 -28.67 8.15 -13.94
CA ASP A 27 -28.04 6.92 -14.47
C ASP A 27 -26.71 6.61 -13.74
N THR A 28 -25.86 7.64 -13.54
CA THR A 28 -24.61 7.50 -12.77
C THR A 28 -24.88 7.08 -11.33
N MET A 29 -25.87 7.69 -10.66
CA MET A 29 -26.29 7.32 -9.31
C MET A 29 -26.89 5.91 -9.27
N GLY A 30 -27.70 5.53 -10.26
CA GLY A 30 -28.29 4.20 -10.38
C GLY A 30 -27.24 3.11 -10.53
N ARG A 31 -26.23 3.31 -11.39
CA ARG A 31 -25.08 2.41 -11.52
C ARG A 31 -24.29 2.30 -10.23
N LYS A 32 -24.08 3.44 -9.53
CA LYS A 32 -23.40 3.45 -8.23
C LYS A 32 -24.18 2.66 -7.18
N ILE A 33 -25.49 2.89 -7.05
CA ILE A 33 -26.34 2.17 -6.10
C ILE A 33 -26.31 0.66 -6.39
N HIS A 34 -26.41 0.26 -7.66
CA HIS A 34 -26.34 -1.15 -8.04
C HIS A 34 -24.98 -1.78 -7.70
N HIS A 35 -23.88 -1.05 -7.97
CA HIS A 35 -22.53 -1.49 -7.59
C HIS A 35 -22.38 -1.64 -6.07
N ASP A 36 -22.83 -0.64 -5.31
CA ASP A 36 -22.77 -0.65 -3.84
C ASP A 36 -23.61 -1.80 -3.27
N GLN A 37 -24.78 -2.11 -3.85
CA GLN A 37 -25.61 -3.27 -3.46
C GLN A 37 -24.89 -4.60 -3.67
N ILE A 38 -24.30 -4.82 -4.85
CA ILE A 38 -23.53 -6.04 -5.15
C ILE A 38 -22.37 -6.18 -4.14
N LEU A 39 -21.67 -5.07 -3.86
CA LEU A 39 -20.55 -5.08 -2.94
C LEU A 39 -21.01 -5.39 -1.50
N ILE A 40 -22.13 -4.81 -1.06
CA ILE A 40 -22.75 -5.12 0.25
C ILE A 40 -23.09 -6.61 0.36
N GLU A 41 -23.70 -7.21 -0.68
CA GLU A 41 -24.02 -8.64 -0.69
C GLU A 41 -22.77 -9.51 -0.59
N GLN A 42 -21.73 -9.17 -1.36
CA GLN A 42 -20.44 -9.86 -1.33
C GLN A 42 -19.79 -9.78 0.06
N LEU A 43 -19.66 -8.57 0.61
CA LEU A 43 -19.04 -8.35 1.94
C LEU A 43 -19.83 -9.05 3.05
N THR A 44 -21.16 -9.04 2.98
CA THR A 44 -22.02 -9.74 3.94
C THR A 44 -21.82 -11.26 3.88
N HIS A 45 -21.68 -11.81 2.66
CA HIS A 45 -21.37 -13.22 2.47
C HIS A 45 -19.97 -13.57 3.04
N GLU A 46 -18.95 -12.76 2.75
CA GLU A 46 -17.58 -12.92 3.27
C GLU A 46 -17.57 -12.93 4.81
N ILE A 47 -18.28 -11.99 5.47
CA ILE A 47 -18.44 -11.98 6.94
C ILE A 47 -19.03 -13.30 7.44
N ALA A 48 -20.08 -13.80 6.79
CA ALA A 48 -20.75 -15.03 7.21
C ALA A 48 -19.83 -16.25 7.08
N VAL A 49 -18.97 -16.29 6.06
CA VAL A 49 -17.95 -17.34 5.87
C VAL A 49 -16.85 -17.23 6.93
N LEU A 50 -16.28 -16.05 7.14
CA LEU A 50 -15.23 -15.83 8.14
C LEU A 50 -15.71 -16.11 9.58
N LYS A 51 -16.94 -15.70 9.93
CA LYS A 51 -17.55 -16.05 11.22
C LYS A 51 -17.69 -17.56 11.36
N ARG A 52 -18.15 -18.27 10.32
CA ARG A 52 -18.22 -19.74 10.33
C ARG A 52 -16.85 -20.36 10.58
N HIS A 53 -15.80 -19.94 9.88
CA HIS A 53 -14.44 -20.45 10.11
C HIS A 53 -13.92 -20.16 11.53
N ARG A 54 -14.23 -18.98 12.08
CA ARG A 54 -13.82 -18.61 13.45
C ARG A 54 -14.48 -19.50 14.51
N PHE A 55 -15.77 -19.83 14.34
CA PHE A 55 -16.53 -20.59 15.34
C PHE A 55 -16.49 -22.12 15.14
N ALA A 56 -16.34 -22.60 13.90
CA ALA A 56 -16.17 -24.03 13.59
C ALA A 56 -14.83 -24.60 14.08
N LYS A 57 -13.84 -23.74 14.37
CA LYS A 57 -12.52 -24.10 14.92
C LYS A 57 -12.53 -24.80 16.28
N ARG A 58 -13.65 -24.78 17.04
CA ARG A 58 -13.69 -25.41 18.36
C ARG A 58 -13.59 -26.95 18.32
N SER A 59 -13.62 -27.58 17.15
CA SER A 59 -13.64 -29.04 17.01
C SER A 59 -12.37 -29.70 16.44
N GLU A 60 -11.29 -28.98 16.09
CA GLU A 60 -10.15 -29.62 15.41
C GLU A 60 -8.74 -29.26 15.92
N GLN A 61 -7.87 -30.28 15.93
CA GLN A 61 -6.46 -30.29 16.35
C GLN A 61 -5.60 -29.29 15.55
N ILE A 62 -5.58 -28.02 15.99
CA ILE A 62 -4.56 -27.03 15.65
C ILE A 62 -3.76 -26.79 16.93
N THR A 63 -2.43 -26.69 16.85
CA THR A 63 -1.63 -26.29 18.03
C THR A 63 -2.12 -24.93 18.54
N PRO A 64 -2.19 -24.71 19.86
CA PRO A 64 -2.74 -23.46 20.42
C PRO A 64 -2.09 -22.19 19.84
N GLU A 65 -0.79 -22.21 19.51
CA GLU A 65 -0.13 -21.05 18.91
C GLU A 65 -0.59 -20.75 17.48
N GLN A 66 -0.75 -21.77 16.63
CA GLN A 66 -1.25 -21.60 15.26
C GLN A 66 -2.73 -21.21 15.24
N GLY A 67 -3.53 -21.76 16.17
CA GLY A 67 -4.94 -21.42 16.33
C GLY A 67 -5.13 -19.93 16.61
N ASN A 68 -4.32 -19.40 17.54
CA ASN A 68 -4.35 -17.99 17.91
C ASN A 68 -3.87 -17.06 16.78
N LEU A 69 -2.82 -17.42 16.04
CA LEU A 69 -2.35 -16.62 14.90
C LEU A 69 -3.44 -16.48 13.83
N LEU A 70 -4.18 -17.56 13.58
CA LEU A 70 -5.28 -17.53 12.63
C LEU A 70 -6.48 -16.72 13.14
N ASP A 71 -6.76 -16.73 14.46
CA ASP A 71 -7.81 -15.88 15.03
C ASP A 71 -7.48 -14.39 14.90
N ASP A 72 -6.21 -14.02 15.10
CA ASP A 72 -5.74 -12.64 14.90
C ASP A 72 -6.01 -12.19 13.46
N LEU A 73 -5.68 -13.03 12.47
CA LEU A 73 -5.87 -12.74 11.05
C LEU A 73 -7.35 -12.64 10.66
N LEU A 74 -8.19 -13.58 11.12
CA LEU A 74 -9.63 -13.56 10.88
C LEU A 74 -10.30 -12.32 11.51
N ASN A 75 -9.91 -11.95 12.73
CA ASN A 75 -10.43 -10.73 13.37
C ASN A 75 -10.01 -9.48 12.60
N THR A 76 -8.77 -9.44 12.11
CA THR A 76 -8.28 -8.33 11.29
C THR A 76 -9.11 -8.20 10.01
N ASP A 77 -9.49 -9.31 9.37
CA ASP A 77 -10.31 -9.29 8.15
C ASP A 77 -11.77 -8.95 8.40
N LEU A 78 -12.37 -9.48 9.47
CA LEU A 78 -13.74 -9.15 9.87
C LEU A 78 -13.88 -7.64 10.10
N GLU A 79 -12.95 -7.04 10.84
CA GLU A 79 -12.99 -5.60 11.16
C GLU A 79 -12.76 -4.71 9.94
N ALA A 80 -11.98 -5.18 8.95
CA ALA A 80 -11.86 -4.48 7.68
C ALA A 80 -13.17 -4.55 6.87
N ILE A 81 -13.81 -5.72 6.80
CA ILE A 81 -15.08 -5.85 6.08
C ILE A 81 -16.18 -5.04 6.76
N ASP A 82 -16.25 -5.06 8.09
CA ASP A 82 -17.23 -4.27 8.85
C ASP A 82 -17.02 -2.75 8.62
N ALA A 83 -15.76 -2.29 8.51
CA ALA A 83 -15.44 -0.90 8.19
C ALA A 83 -15.86 -0.52 6.74
N GLU A 84 -15.58 -1.37 5.76
CA GLU A 84 -16.03 -1.18 4.37
C GLU A 84 -17.55 -1.16 4.26
N LEU A 85 -18.24 -2.10 4.93
CA LEU A 85 -19.69 -2.18 4.95
C LEU A 85 -20.31 -0.93 5.60
N SER A 86 -19.71 -0.43 6.69
CA SER A 86 -20.16 0.80 7.37
C SER A 86 -20.03 2.04 6.49
N ALA A 87 -19.07 2.07 5.55
CA ALA A 87 -18.90 3.17 4.62
C ALA A 87 -19.92 3.15 3.46
N LEU A 88 -20.44 1.97 3.10
CA LEU A 88 -21.43 1.79 2.03
C LEU A 88 -22.87 1.95 2.51
N LEU A 89 -23.14 1.61 3.77
CA LEU A 89 -24.47 1.71 4.35
C LEU A 89 -24.78 3.17 4.74
N PRO A 90 -26.06 3.61 4.61
CA PRO A 90 -26.49 4.86 5.20
C PRO A 90 -26.19 4.87 6.70
N ALA A 91 -25.85 6.04 7.25
CA ALA A 91 -25.61 6.18 8.68
C ALA A 91 -26.78 5.55 9.46
N PRO A 92 -26.52 4.57 10.35
CA PRO A 92 -27.60 3.87 11.02
C PRO A 92 -28.44 4.88 11.81
N ALA A 93 -29.76 4.73 11.75
CA ALA A 93 -30.65 5.36 12.72
C ALA A 93 -30.14 5.03 14.13
N PRO A 94 -30.25 5.94 15.12
CA PRO A 94 -29.67 5.73 16.44
C PRO A 94 -30.12 4.37 16.99
N GLU A 95 -29.18 3.43 17.07
CA GLU A 95 -29.44 2.07 17.56
C GLU A 95 -30.03 2.16 18.97
N GLN A 96 -31.11 1.40 19.21
CA GLN A 96 -31.54 1.09 20.57
C GLN A 96 -30.36 0.51 21.35
N THR A 97 -30.15 1.05 22.55
CA THR A 97 -29.05 0.76 23.48
C THR A 97 -28.85 -0.74 23.71
N ARG A 98 -28.10 -1.41 22.83
CA ARG A 98 -27.43 -2.65 23.17
C ARG A 98 -26.40 -2.30 24.26
N GLN A 99 -26.43 -3.01 25.38
CA GLN A 99 -25.44 -2.86 26.46
C GLN A 99 -24.04 -3.19 25.90
N LYS A 100 -23.35 -2.19 25.35
CA LYS A 100 -21.96 -2.30 24.96
C LYS A 100 -21.16 -2.46 26.26
N PRO A 101 -20.25 -3.45 26.36
CA PRO A 101 -19.42 -3.62 27.54
C PRO A 101 -18.70 -2.30 27.86
N LYS A 102 -18.82 -1.83 29.11
CA LYS A 102 -18.10 -0.64 29.57
C LYS A 102 -16.61 -0.90 29.42
N ARG A 103 -15.93 -0.03 28.69
CA ARG A 103 -14.47 -0.10 28.51
C ARG A 103 -13.81 0.05 29.88
N ALA A 104 -12.78 -0.76 30.14
CA ALA A 104 -11.95 -0.58 31.31
C ALA A 104 -11.26 0.81 31.24
N PRO A 105 -11.15 1.54 32.37
CA PRO A 105 -10.43 2.79 32.39
C PRO A 105 -8.94 2.57 32.09
N LEU A 106 -8.29 3.55 31.46
CA LEU A 106 -6.85 3.50 31.22
C LEU A 106 -6.10 3.61 32.56
N PRO A 107 -4.93 2.97 32.69
CA PRO A 107 -4.16 3.01 33.94
C PRO A 107 -3.90 4.43 34.45
N ALA A 108 -4.15 4.67 35.74
CA ALA A 108 -4.07 6.00 36.36
C ALA A 108 -2.62 6.54 36.39
N GLN A 109 -1.63 5.65 36.40
CA GLN A 109 -0.21 5.99 36.42
C GLN A 109 0.34 6.54 35.10
N PHE A 110 -0.41 6.40 33.99
CA PHE A 110 0.06 6.92 32.71
C PHE A 110 -0.03 8.45 32.68
N PRO A 111 1.04 9.15 32.22
CA PRO A 111 1.03 10.60 32.10
C PRO A 111 -0.13 11.06 31.21
N ARG A 112 -0.91 12.04 31.70
CA ARG A 112 -2.07 12.59 31.02
C ARG A 112 -1.79 13.99 30.52
N THR A 113 -2.04 14.23 29.24
CA THR A 113 -2.07 15.55 28.64
C THR A 113 -3.52 15.97 28.45
N VAL A 114 -3.94 17.04 29.11
CA VAL A 114 -5.32 17.54 29.00
C VAL A 114 -5.45 18.43 27.77
N ILE A 115 -6.42 18.12 26.91
CA ILE A 115 -6.71 18.86 25.68
C ILE A 115 -8.14 19.39 25.79
N HIS A 116 -8.27 20.71 25.90
CA HIS A 116 -9.56 21.38 26.01
C HIS A 116 -10.15 21.68 24.62
N HIS A 117 -11.39 21.26 24.40
CA HIS A 117 -12.19 21.56 23.21
C HIS A 117 -13.28 22.53 23.63
N GLU A 118 -13.02 23.82 23.43
CA GLU A 118 -13.92 24.92 23.76
C GLU A 118 -14.37 25.63 22.47
N PRO A 119 -15.58 26.23 22.44
CA PRO A 119 -16.02 27.04 21.30
C PRO A 119 -15.08 28.23 21.06
N GLU A 120 -14.76 28.52 19.80
CA GLU A 120 -13.96 29.70 19.44
C GLU A 120 -14.60 31.02 19.87
N ASN A 121 -15.94 31.05 19.90
CA ASN A 121 -16.72 32.18 20.38
C ASN A 121 -17.74 31.72 21.43
N THR A 122 -17.72 32.39 22.58
CA THR A 122 -18.67 32.15 23.68
C THR A 122 -19.93 33.03 23.58
N GLN A 123 -20.15 33.71 22.46
CA GLN A 123 -21.36 34.48 22.18
C GLN A 123 -22.31 33.67 21.30
N CYS A 124 -23.56 33.57 21.73
CA CYS A 124 -24.61 32.88 21.00
C CYS A 124 -25.08 33.72 19.79
N SER A 125 -25.68 33.06 18.79
CA SER A 125 -26.30 33.74 17.64
C SER A 125 -27.43 34.69 18.03
N CYS A 126 -28.03 34.53 19.22
CA CYS A 126 -29.02 35.45 19.78
C CYS A 126 -28.39 36.67 20.52
N GLY A 127 -27.06 36.80 20.51
CA GLY A 127 -26.31 37.90 21.15
C GLY A 127 -25.95 37.68 22.62
N CYS A 128 -26.48 36.64 23.26
CA CYS A 128 -26.22 36.33 24.67
C CYS A 128 -24.86 35.67 24.91
N GLN A 129 -24.29 35.87 26.09
CA GLN A 129 -23.12 35.14 26.57
C GLN A 129 -23.50 33.68 26.91
N LEU A 130 -22.77 32.72 26.36
CA LEU A 130 -22.91 31.30 26.69
C LEU A 130 -22.36 31.02 28.09
N GLN A 131 -23.00 30.08 28.79
CA GLN A 131 -22.54 29.59 30.08
C GLN A 131 -22.08 28.15 29.98
N ARG A 132 -20.93 27.83 30.57
CA ARG A 132 -20.45 26.45 30.70
C ARG A 132 -21.29 25.73 31.75
N ILE A 133 -21.99 24.69 31.32
CA ILE A 133 -22.92 23.90 32.16
C ILE A 133 -22.37 22.51 32.52
N GLY A 134 -21.24 22.12 31.94
CA GLY A 134 -20.59 20.84 32.22
C GLY A 134 -19.51 20.50 31.20
N GLU A 135 -19.07 19.25 31.20
CA GLU A 135 -18.08 18.74 30.26
C GLU A 135 -18.29 17.25 29.99
N ASP A 136 -17.80 16.79 28.84
CA ASP A 136 -17.57 15.38 28.57
C ASP A 136 -16.07 15.12 28.46
N VAL A 137 -15.59 14.08 29.16
CA VAL A 137 -14.18 13.68 29.14
C VAL A 137 -14.03 12.36 28.39
N SER A 138 -13.08 12.30 27.47
CA SER A 138 -12.70 11.06 26.79
C SER A 138 -11.18 10.91 26.79
N GLU A 139 -10.71 9.69 27.05
CA GLU A 139 -9.28 9.38 27.07
C GLU A 139 -8.88 8.63 25.80
N LYS A 140 -7.70 8.98 25.27
CA LYS A 140 -7.04 8.30 24.15
C LYS A 140 -5.67 7.83 24.58
N LEU A 141 -5.26 6.65 24.14
CA LEU A 141 -3.98 6.06 24.45
C LEU A 141 -3.00 6.35 23.31
N ASP A 142 -1.88 7.00 23.64
CA ASP A 142 -0.75 7.20 22.75
C ASP A 142 0.44 6.36 23.19
N TYR A 143 1.36 6.12 22.25
CA TYR A 143 2.57 5.38 22.52
C TYR A 143 3.76 6.02 21.82
N THR A 144 4.66 6.55 22.64
CA THR A 144 6.04 6.80 22.24
C THR A 144 6.84 5.54 22.60
N PRO A 145 7.76 5.03 21.76
CA PRO A 145 8.48 3.79 22.04
C PRO A 145 8.98 3.66 23.50
N GLY A 146 8.37 2.73 24.24
CA GLY A 146 8.67 2.43 25.65
C GLY A 146 7.77 3.11 26.69
N VAL A 147 6.94 4.10 26.31
CA VAL A 147 6.13 4.90 27.24
C VAL A 147 4.72 5.10 26.70
N PHE A 148 3.72 4.64 27.47
CA PHE A 148 2.32 4.99 27.24
C PHE A 148 2.00 6.36 27.83
N THR A 149 1.27 7.16 27.06
CA THR A 149 0.72 8.44 27.47
C THR A 149 -0.78 8.45 27.17
N VAL A 150 -1.52 9.33 27.83
CA VAL A 150 -2.96 9.47 27.67
C VAL A 150 -3.30 10.89 27.27
N GLU A 151 -3.98 11.07 26.14
CA GLU A 151 -4.60 12.34 25.78
C GLU A 151 -6.00 12.38 26.38
N GLN A 152 -6.24 13.30 27.30
CA GLN A 152 -7.54 13.51 27.94
C GLN A 152 -8.25 14.67 27.25
N HIS A 153 -9.21 14.36 26.37
CA HIS A 153 -10.01 15.33 25.65
C HIS A 153 -11.20 15.76 26.51
N VAL A 154 -11.20 17.02 26.94
CA VAL A 154 -12.25 17.65 27.74
C VAL A 154 -13.08 18.56 26.84
N ARG A 155 -14.37 18.24 26.67
CA ARG A 155 -15.29 18.99 25.79
C ARG A 155 -16.28 19.78 26.63
N GLY A 156 -16.12 21.10 26.70
CA GLY A 156 -17.03 21.97 27.42
C GLY A 156 -18.43 21.98 26.81
N LYS A 157 -19.47 21.79 27.63
CA LYS A 157 -20.87 21.97 27.26
C LYS A 157 -21.28 23.40 27.58
N TRP A 158 -21.66 24.15 26.57
CA TRP A 158 -22.03 25.56 26.67
C TRP A 158 -23.49 25.74 26.30
N ALA A 159 -24.27 26.40 27.14
CA ALA A 159 -25.68 26.65 26.87
C ALA A 159 -26.01 28.14 26.91
N CYS A 160 -26.86 28.57 25.97
CA CYS A 160 -27.55 29.84 26.08
C CYS A 160 -28.81 29.65 26.93
N ARG A 161 -28.99 30.45 27.99
CA ARG A 161 -30.20 30.38 28.83
C ARG A 161 -31.45 30.97 28.17
N GLN A 162 -31.29 31.80 27.13
CA GLN A 162 -32.41 32.51 26.50
C GLN A 162 -33.02 31.75 25.32
N CYS A 163 -32.18 31.20 24.43
CA CYS A 163 -32.65 30.43 23.27
C CYS A 163 -32.38 28.91 23.41
N GLU A 164 -31.98 28.47 24.60
CA GLU A 164 -31.77 27.06 24.98
C GLU A 164 -30.81 26.29 24.05
N THR A 165 -29.96 27.01 23.33
CA THR A 165 -29.02 26.42 22.38
C THR A 165 -27.83 25.84 23.11
N LEU A 166 -27.59 24.54 22.93
CA LEU A 166 -26.43 23.81 23.43
C LEU A 166 -25.33 23.78 22.35
N ILE A 167 -24.15 24.27 22.69
CA ILE A 167 -22.95 24.30 21.86
C ILE A 167 -21.87 23.48 22.55
N GLN A 168 -21.25 22.58 21.81
CA GLN A 168 -20.12 21.79 22.27
C GLN A 168 -19.15 21.63 21.11
N ALA A 169 -17.88 22.00 21.33
CA ALA A 169 -16.87 21.84 20.30
C ALA A 169 -16.73 20.35 19.90
N PRO A 170 -16.64 20.02 18.60
CA PRO A 170 -16.39 18.67 18.16
C PRO A 170 -14.95 18.26 18.50
N VAL A 171 -14.74 16.96 18.76
CA VAL A 171 -13.37 16.40 18.80
C VAL A 171 -12.90 16.26 17.34
N PRO A 172 -11.61 16.50 17.05
CA PRO A 172 -11.04 16.21 15.73
C PRO A 172 -11.39 14.79 15.27
N ALA A 173 -11.70 14.64 13.98
CA ALA A 173 -12.01 13.35 13.40
C ALA A 173 -10.79 12.41 13.48
N GLN A 174 -11.05 11.12 13.63
CA GLN A 174 -10.00 10.11 13.81
C GLN A 174 -10.24 8.92 12.87
N VAL A 175 -9.17 8.23 12.51
CA VAL A 175 -9.17 7.04 11.63
C VAL A 175 -10.09 5.95 12.19
N ILE A 176 -10.08 5.79 13.52
CA ILE A 176 -10.99 4.91 14.23
C ILE A 176 -11.89 5.79 15.11
N ASP A 177 -13.08 6.11 14.62
CA ASP A 177 -14.01 6.93 15.39
C ASP A 177 -14.37 6.23 16.71
N LYS A 178 -14.39 7.02 17.79
CA LYS A 178 -14.56 6.53 19.18
C LYS A 178 -13.53 5.46 19.58
N GLY A 179 -12.43 5.30 18.84
CA GLY A 179 -11.33 4.41 19.19
C GLY A 179 -10.60 4.86 20.44
N ILE A 180 -9.91 3.95 21.12
CA ILE A 180 -8.94 4.30 22.16
C ILE A 180 -7.62 4.83 21.57
N PRO A 181 -7.07 4.33 20.45
CA PRO A 181 -5.72 4.70 20.05
C PRO A 181 -5.68 6.08 19.40
N THR A 182 -4.60 6.83 19.66
CA THR A 182 -4.22 7.99 18.85
C THR A 182 -3.65 7.55 17.50
N ALA A 183 -3.47 8.52 16.59
CA ALA A 183 -2.75 8.29 15.33
C ALA A 183 -1.30 7.81 15.57
N GLY A 184 -0.64 8.27 16.65
CA GLY A 184 0.70 7.83 17.04
C GLY A 184 0.75 6.34 17.38
N LEU A 185 -0.16 5.86 18.25
CA LEU A 185 -0.24 4.44 18.58
C LEU A 185 -0.57 3.58 17.34
N LEU A 186 -1.50 4.02 16.48
CA LEU A 186 -1.81 3.31 15.24
C LEU A 186 -0.59 3.23 14.31
N ALA A 187 0.11 4.35 14.10
CA ALA A 187 1.32 4.40 13.29
C ALA A 187 2.39 3.45 13.84
N HIS A 188 2.61 3.43 15.16
CA HIS A 188 3.55 2.50 15.79
C HIS A 188 3.18 1.04 15.50
N VAL A 189 1.92 0.65 15.71
CA VAL A 189 1.45 -0.73 15.46
C VAL A 189 1.67 -1.12 13.99
N MET A 190 1.39 -0.22 13.04
CA MET A 190 1.60 -0.49 11.61
C MET A 190 3.09 -0.63 11.27
N VAL A 191 3.93 0.32 11.68
CA VAL A 191 5.38 0.29 11.39
C VAL A 191 6.02 -0.94 12.03
N ALA A 192 5.74 -1.20 13.31
CA ALA A 192 6.26 -2.37 14.00
C ALA A 192 5.83 -3.67 13.31
N LYS A 193 4.55 -3.78 12.90
CA LYS A 193 4.04 -4.99 12.26
C LYS A 193 4.65 -5.23 10.88
N PHE A 194 4.68 -4.22 10.02
CA PHE A 194 4.96 -4.39 8.60
C PHE A 194 6.41 -4.05 8.26
N ALA A 195 6.95 -2.96 8.80
CA ALA A 195 8.30 -2.50 8.54
C ALA A 195 9.35 -3.27 9.35
N ASP A 196 9.03 -3.61 10.60
CA ASP A 196 9.95 -4.32 11.53
C ASP A 196 9.61 -5.81 11.68
N HIS A 197 8.61 -6.27 10.94
CA HIS A 197 8.16 -7.66 10.91
C HIS A 197 7.82 -8.23 12.30
N LEU A 198 7.23 -7.41 13.17
CA LEU A 198 6.87 -7.77 14.55
C LEU A 198 5.40 -8.23 14.64
N PRO A 199 5.13 -9.54 14.82
CA PRO A 199 3.78 -10.08 14.97
C PRO A 199 3.04 -9.47 16.16
N LEU A 200 1.71 -9.42 16.08
CA LEU A 200 0.86 -8.77 17.08
C LEU A 200 1.00 -9.37 18.48
N TYR A 201 1.21 -10.68 18.60
CA TYR A 201 1.46 -11.29 19.91
C TYR A 201 2.76 -10.84 20.57
N ARG A 202 3.79 -10.49 19.77
CA ARG A 202 5.03 -9.91 20.32
C ARG A 202 4.79 -8.47 20.73
N GLN A 203 4.02 -7.71 19.95
CA GLN A 203 3.62 -6.35 20.30
C GLN A 203 2.82 -6.30 21.61
N GLU A 204 1.82 -7.18 21.79
CA GLU A 204 1.08 -7.33 23.04
C GLU A 204 2.01 -7.52 24.24
N LYS A 205 3.00 -8.41 24.14
CA LYS A 205 4.01 -8.63 25.20
C LYS A 205 4.90 -7.42 25.44
N ILE A 206 5.27 -6.68 24.39
CA ILE A 206 6.06 -5.44 24.49
C ILE A 206 5.26 -4.37 25.22
N PHE A 207 4.01 -4.15 24.82
CA PHE A 207 3.10 -3.22 25.50
C PHE A 207 2.83 -3.61 26.95
N GLY A 208 2.72 -4.92 27.24
CA GLY A 208 2.65 -5.41 28.62
C GLY A 208 3.82 -4.97 29.49
N ARG A 209 5.05 -4.95 28.94
CA ARG A 209 6.24 -4.43 29.65
C ARG A 209 6.22 -2.92 29.82
N ALA A 210 5.55 -2.19 28.93
CA ALA A 210 5.31 -0.75 29.07
C ALA A 210 4.12 -0.42 30.01
N GLY A 211 3.50 -1.42 30.64
CA GLY A 211 2.47 -1.23 31.67
C GLY A 211 1.03 -1.44 31.21
N LEU A 212 0.78 -1.78 29.94
CA LEU A 212 -0.55 -2.12 29.44
C LEU A 212 -0.49 -3.17 28.33
N ALA A 213 -0.88 -4.42 28.63
CA ALA A 213 -1.02 -5.44 27.60
C ALA A 213 -2.28 -5.17 26.76
N ILE A 214 -2.10 -4.69 25.53
CA ILE A 214 -3.21 -4.49 24.59
C ILE A 214 -3.56 -5.84 23.96
N PRO A 215 -4.81 -6.33 24.10
CA PRO A 215 -5.21 -7.62 23.56
C PRO A 215 -4.97 -7.72 22.06
N ARG A 216 -4.51 -8.89 21.60
CA ARG A 216 -4.24 -9.13 20.16
C ARG A 216 -5.44 -8.90 19.27
N SER A 217 -6.65 -9.23 19.74
CA SER A 217 -7.89 -8.96 19.02
C SER A 217 -8.10 -7.45 18.77
N THR A 218 -7.76 -6.61 19.76
CA THR A 218 -7.79 -5.15 19.64
C THR A 218 -6.73 -4.65 18.65
N LEU A 219 -5.51 -5.17 18.71
CA LEU A 219 -4.46 -4.82 17.74
C LEU A 219 -4.84 -5.24 16.31
N ALA A 220 -5.44 -6.44 16.15
CA ALA A 220 -5.95 -6.95 14.89
C ALA A 220 -7.05 -6.05 14.32
N GLN A 221 -7.99 -5.62 15.17
CA GLN A 221 -9.02 -4.65 14.81
C GLN A 221 -8.42 -3.35 14.28
N TRP A 222 -7.45 -2.79 15.01
CA TRP A 222 -6.80 -1.53 14.60
C TRP A 222 -6.07 -1.66 13.26
N VAL A 223 -5.36 -2.76 13.03
CA VAL A 223 -4.72 -3.05 11.73
C VAL A 223 -5.77 -3.15 10.62
N GLY A 224 -6.91 -3.80 10.88
CA GLY A 224 -8.00 -3.93 9.92
C GLY A 224 -8.55 -2.59 9.47
N GLN A 225 -9.00 -1.79 10.43
CA GLN A 225 -9.63 -0.50 10.17
C GLN A 225 -8.63 0.50 9.56
N THR A 226 -7.40 0.56 10.08
CA THR A 226 -6.35 1.44 9.54
C THR A 226 -6.04 1.11 8.09
N GLY A 227 -5.93 -0.17 7.74
CA GLY A 227 -5.63 -0.58 6.37
C GLY A 227 -6.73 -0.23 5.37
N VAL A 228 -8.01 -0.26 5.77
CA VAL A 228 -9.13 0.19 4.93
C VAL A 228 -9.02 1.68 4.64
N GLN A 229 -8.76 2.49 5.68
CA GLN A 229 -8.67 3.95 5.53
C GLN A 229 -7.51 4.36 4.62
N LEU A 230 -6.38 3.65 4.69
CA LEU A 230 -5.20 3.94 3.87
C LEU A 230 -5.36 3.57 2.37
N GLN A 231 -6.39 2.80 1.99
CA GLN A 231 -6.52 2.29 0.63
C GLN A 231 -6.63 3.42 -0.42
N ALA A 232 -7.41 4.46 -0.14
CA ALA A 232 -7.56 5.59 -1.07
C ALA A 232 -6.23 6.31 -1.36
N LEU A 233 -5.34 6.39 -0.36
CA LEU A 233 -4.01 6.97 -0.53
C LEU A 233 -3.10 6.06 -1.35
N VAL A 234 -3.22 4.74 -1.20
CA VAL A 234 -2.47 3.76 -2.00
C VAL A 234 -2.94 3.75 -3.45
N ASP A 235 -4.25 3.90 -3.68
CA ASP A 235 -4.80 4.00 -5.03
C ASP A 235 -4.28 5.26 -5.73
N ALA A 236 -4.24 6.40 -5.03
CA ALA A 236 -3.62 7.63 -5.54
C ALA A 236 -2.12 7.45 -5.84
N LEU A 237 -1.39 6.73 -4.97
CA LEU A 237 0.02 6.41 -5.19
C LEU A 237 0.21 5.53 -6.44
N ARG A 238 -0.67 4.54 -6.63
CA ARG A 238 -0.68 3.68 -7.83
C ARG A 238 -0.87 4.51 -9.09
N GLU A 239 -1.85 5.40 -9.13
CA GLU A 239 -2.07 6.27 -10.29
C GLU A 239 -0.84 7.16 -10.57
N THR A 240 -0.17 7.63 -9.52
CA THR A 240 1.04 8.46 -9.67
C THR A 240 2.23 7.66 -10.21
N VAL A 241 2.38 6.39 -9.82
CA VAL A 241 3.38 5.46 -10.39
C VAL A 241 3.05 5.12 -11.84
N LEU A 242 1.78 4.86 -12.16
CA LEU A 242 1.34 4.56 -13.53
C LEU A 242 1.34 5.79 -14.45
N ALA A 243 1.42 7.01 -13.92
CA ALA A 243 1.68 8.20 -14.73
C ALA A 243 3.12 8.23 -15.31
N GLN A 244 4.02 7.37 -14.82
CA GLN A 244 5.41 7.32 -15.30
C GLN A 244 5.52 6.56 -16.63
N ARG A 245 6.46 7.01 -17.48
CA ARG A 245 6.76 6.39 -18.78
C ARG A 245 7.52 5.05 -18.66
N VAL A 246 8.24 4.86 -17.55
CA VAL A 246 9.06 3.69 -17.27
C VAL A 246 8.75 3.20 -15.86
N VAL A 247 8.39 1.92 -15.73
CA VAL A 247 8.04 1.29 -14.46
C VAL A 247 8.81 -0.03 -14.35
N HIS A 248 9.39 -0.28 -13.18
CA HIS A 248 9.93 -1.60 -12.85
C HIS A 248 8.82 -2.52 -12.35
N ALA A 249 8.90 -3.80 -12.69
CA ALA A 249 8.06 -4.83 -12.11
C ALA A 249 8.86 -6.09 -11.77
N ASP A 250 8.57 -6.67 -10.62
CA ASP A 250 9.07 -7.98 -10.19
C ASP A 250 8.10 -8.57 -9.16
N GLU A 251 8.23 -9.85 -8.88
CA GLU A 251 7.33 -10.55 -7.96
C GLU A 251 8.06 -11.53 -7.05
N THR A 252 7.52 -11.70 -5.85
CA THR A 252 8.09 -12.59 -4.85
C THR A 252 7.03 -13.50 -4.25
N PRO A 253 7.33 -14.80 -4.07
CA PRO A 253 6.36 -15.73 -3.50
C PRO A 253 6.19 -15.47 -2.00
N VAL A 254 4.96 -15.63 -1.52
CA VAL A 254 4.60 -15.58 -0.10
C VAL A 254 3.62 -16.71 0.21
N GLN A 255 3.62 -17.21 1.44
CA GLN A 255 2.66 -18.22 1.85
C GLN A 255 1.35 -17.54 2.25
N MET A 256 0.22 -18.06 1.79
CA MET A 256 -1.10 -17.63 2.22
C MET A 256 -1.89 -18.84 2.72
N LEU A 257 -2.63 -18.67 3.82
CA LEU A 257 -3.51 -19.74 4.29
C LEU A 257 -4.62 -20.03 3.28
N ALA A 258 -4.99 -21.31 3.20
CA ALA A 258 -6.23 -21.79 2.60
C ALA A 258 -7.15 -22.25 3.74
N PRO A 259 -8.01 -21.37 4.29
CA PRO A 259 -8.89 -21.72 5.41
C PRO A 259 -9.76 -22.94 5.08
N GLY A 260 -9.83 -23.90 6.00
CA GLY A 260 -10.55 -25.17 5.81
C GLY A 260 -9.70 -26.31 5.25
N GLU A 261 -8.56 -26.03 4.61
CA GLU A 261 -7.70 -27.07 4.01
C GLU A 261 -6.51 -27.48 4.90
N LYS A 262 -6.31 -26.80 6.04
CA LYS A 262 -5.14 -26.95 6.94
C LYS A 262 -3.79 -26.81 6.21
N LYS A 263 -3.78 -26.10 5.09
CA LYS A 263 -2.59 -25.89 4.23
C LYS A 263 -2.39 -24.41 3.96
N THR A 264 -1.17 -24.08 3.55
CA THR A 264 -0.89 -22.83 2.86
C THR A 264 -0.75 -23.11 1.36
N HIS A 265 -1.04 -22.10 0.55
CA HIS A 265 -0.68 -22.10 -0.86
C HIS A 265 0.21 -20.90 -1.19
N ARG A 266 0.88 -21.01 -2.32
CA ARG A 266 1.85 -20.01 -2.78
C ARG A 266 1.13 -18.86 -3.48
N ALA A 267 0.99 -17.77 -2.77
CA ALA A 267 0.58 -16.46 -3.27
C ALA A 267 1.81 -15.63 -3.67
N TYR A 268 1.59 -14.44 -4.22
CA TYR A 268 2.65 -13.56 -4.71
C TYR A 268 2.39 -12.11 -4.33
N VAL A 269 3.47 -11.42 -4.00
CA VAL A 269 3.51 -9.96 -3.94
C VAL A 269 4.23 -9.47 -5.17
N TRP A 270 3.55 -8.69 -5.99
CA TRP A 270 4.10 -7.94 -7.10
C TRP A 270 4.53 -6.57 -6.61
N ALA A 271 5.68 -6.11 -7.04
CA ALA A 271 6.19 -4.77 -6.74
C ALA A 271 6.29 -3.98 -8.04
N TYR A 272 5.78 -2.75 -8.03
CA TYR A 272 5.87 -1.80 -9.13
C TYR A 272 6.51 -0.52 -8.61
N CYS A 273 7.68 -0.16 -9.13
CA CYS A 273 8.39 1.03 -8.65
C CYS A 273 8.89 1.92 -9.78
N THR A 274 9.10 3.18 -9.44
CA THR A 274 9.72 4.16 -10.34
C THR A 274 11.18 3.83 -10.58
N THR A 275 11.74 4.34 -11.68
CA THR A 275 13.16 4.17 -11.99
C THR A 275 14.04 5.02 -11.06
N PRO A 276 15.32 4.67 -10.86
CA PRO A 276 16.26 5.52 -10.14
C PRO A 276 16.39 6.93 -10.74
N PHE A 277 16.11 7.09 -12.03
CA PHE A 277 16.20 8.36 -12.76
C PHE A 277 14.94 9.23 -12.64
N SER A 278 13.81 8.66 -12.23
CA SER A 278 12.59 9.44 -12.00
C SER A 278 12.75 10.34 -10.77
N ALA A 279 12.23 11.58 -10.85
CA ALA A 279 12.11 12.45 -9.68
C ALA A 279 11.15 11.85 -8.63
N LEU A 280 10.11 11.15 -9.09
CA LEU A 280 9.18 10.43 -8.23
C LEU A 280 9.86 9.20 -7.63
N LYS A 281 9.96 9.12 -6.30
CA LYS A 281 10.43 7.93 -5.58
C LYS A 281 9.24 7.22 -4.96
N ALA A 282 8.79 6.14 -5.57
CA ALA A 282 7.61 5.41 -5.10
C ALA A 282 7.66 3.93 -5.49
N VAL A 283 7.05 3.11 -4.63
CA VAL A 283 6.74 1.70 -4.88
C VAL A 283 5.32 1.37 -4.43
N VAL A 284 4.62 0.61 -5.25
CA VAL A 284 3.33 0.02 -4.92
C VAL A 284 3.44 -1.50 -5.00
N TYR A 285 2.91 -2.16 -3.98
CA TYR A 285 2.81 -3.61 -3.93
C TYR A 285 1.37 -4.04 -4.23
N ASP A 286 1.22 -5.09 -5.02
CA ASP A 286 -0.05 -5.77 -5.24
C ASP A 286 0.05 -7.23 -4.79
N PHE A 287 -0.95 -7.70 -4.03
CA PHE A 287 -0.98 -9.05 -3.52
C PHE A 287 -1.97 -9.90 -4.32
N SER A 288 -1.49 -11.02 -4.87
CA SER A 288 -2.27 -11.88 -5.75
C SER A 288 -2.21 -13.35 -5.30
N PRO A 289 -3.29 -14.14 -5.51
CA PRO A 289 -3.35 -15.54 -5.09
C PRO A 289 -2.46 -16.48 -5.92
N SER A 290 -1.94 -16.03 -7.07
CA SER A 290 -1.08 -16.83 -7.95
C SER A 290 -0.07 -15.97 -8.70
N ARG A 291 0.86 -16.59 -9.42
CA ARG A 291 1.85 -15.91 -10.29
C ARG A 291 1.30 -15.67 -11.71
N ALA A 292 -0.01 -15.80 -11.92
CA ALA A 292 -0.57 -15.66 -13.25
C ALA A 292 -0.34 -14.24 -13.77
N GLY A 293 0.10 -14.12 -15.03
CA GLY A 293 0.36 -12.82 -15.66
C GLY A 293 -0.87 -11.92 -15.77
N GLU A 294 -2.07 -12.46 -15.57
CA GLU A 294 -3.31 -11.68 -15.48
C GLU A 294 -3.28 -10.66 -14.35
N HIS A 295 -2.64 -10.97 -13.21
CA HIS A 295 -2.57 -10.06 -12.07
C HIS A 295 -1.78 -8.81 -12.41
N ALA A 296 -0.63 -8.97 -13.06
CA ALA A 296 0.15 -7.85 -13.56
C ALA A 296 -0.62 -7.01 -14.59
N ARG A 297 -1.37 -7.65 -15.50
CA ARG A 297 -2.20 -6.93 -16.47
C ARG A 297 -3.36 -6.19 -15.81
N ASN A 298 -4.00 -6.76 -14.80
CA ASN A 298 -5.07 -6.11 -14.05
C ASN A 298 -4.54 -4.90 -13.29
N PHE A 299 -3.35 -5.03 -12.67
CA PHE A 299 -2.71 -3.92 -11.98
C PHE A 299 -2.29 -2.80 -12.95
N LEU A 300 -1.71 -3.13 -14.11
CA LEU A 300 -1.25 -2.14 -15.09
C LEU A 300 -2.42 -1.54 -15.89
N GLY A 301 -3.53 -2.25 -16.04
CA GLY A 301 -4.74 -1.77 -16.71
C GLY A 301 -4.48 -1.34 -18.16
N SER A 302 -4.77 -0.09 -18.47
CA SER A 302 -4.53 0.54 -19.77
C SER A 302 -3.15 1.19 -19.91
N TRP A 303 -2.30 1.09 -18.90
CA TRP A 303 -0.96 1.67 -18.94
C TRP A 303 -0.14 1.09 -20.10
N ASN A 304 0.49 1.98 -20.87
CA ASN A 304 1.24 1.61 -22.06
C ASN A 304 2.59 2.33 -22.09
N GLY A 305 3.51 1.89 -21.23
CA GLY A 305 4.87 2.42 -21.15
C GLY A 305 5.95 1.35 -21.32
N LYS A 306 7.14 1.63 -20.78
CA LYS A 306 8.31 0.75 -20.81
C LYS A 306 8.41 -0.02 -19.50
N LEU A 307 8.16 -1.33 -19.55
CA LEU A 307 8.20 -2.18 -18.36
C LEU A 307 9.58 -2.81 -18.23
N VAL A 308 10.30 -2.45 -17.17
CA VAL A 308 11.57 -3.08 -16.80
C VAL A 308 11.25 -4.31 -15.97
N CYS A 309 11.61 -5.49 -16.48
CA CYS A 309 11.33 -6.75 -15.80
C CYS A 309 12.39 -7.81 -16.11
N ASP A 310 12.31 -8.94 -15.42
CA ASP A 310 13.07 -10.13 -15.76
C ASP A 310 12.52 -10.79 -17.06
N ASN A 311 12.77 -12.09 -17.30
CA ASN A 311 12.18 -12.80 -18.44
C ASN A 311 10.93 -13.62 -18.07
N PHE A 312 10.18 -13.20 -17.05
CA PHE A 312 9.01 -13.95 -16.65
C PHE A 312 7.93 -13.92 -17.74
N ALA A 313 7.46 -15.11 -18.12
CA ALA A 313 6.46 -15.28 -19.18
C ALA A 313 5.13 -14.57 -18.89
N GLY A 314 4.81 -14.31 -17.61
CA GLY A 314 3.57 -13.64 -17.21
C GLY A 314 3.40 -12.23 -17.79
N TYR A 315 4.51 -11.54 -18.10
CA TYR A 315 4.47 -10.19 -18.68
C TYR A 315 4.25 -10.18 -20.21
N LYS A 316 4.50 -11.30 -20.92
CA LYS A 316 4.56 -11.33 -22.39
C LYS A 316 3.26 -10.90 -23.07
N ALA A 317 2.11 -11.38 -22.56
CA ALA A 317 0.80 -10.97 -23.06
C ALA A 317 0.51 -9.47 -22.88
N GLY A 318 1.23 -8.79 -21.98
CA GLY A 318 1.17 -7.34 -21.85
C GLY A 318 1.94 -6.62 -22.95
N PHE A 319 3.07 -7.17 -23.41
CA PHE A 319 3.87 -6.61 -24.50
C PHE A 319 3.16 -6.71 -25.85
N GLU A 320 2.42 -7.80 -26.06
CA GLU A 320 1.55 -7.99 -27.23
C GLU A 320 0.42 -6.94 -27.30
N LYS A 321 0.08 -6.31 -26.17
CA LYS A 321 -0.95 -5.26 -26.04
C LYS A 321 -0.40 -3.84 -26.12
N GLY A 322 0.90 -3.67 -26.40
CA GLY A 322 1.52 -2.37 -26.67
C GLY A 322 2.68 -2.01 -25.74
N MET A 323 2.75 -2.61 -24.54
CA MET A 323 3.83 -2.29 -23.60
C MET A 323 5.21 -2.66 -24.17
N THR A 324 6.20 -1.81 -23.91
CA THR A 324 7.56 -2.05 -24.38
C THR A 324 8.35 -2.82 -23.32
N GLU A 325 8.73 -4.07 -23.63
CA GLU A 325 9.64 -4.87 -22.78
C GLU A 325 11.02 -4.21 -22.65
N ILE A 326 11.49 -3.97 -21.44
CA ILE A 326 12.89 -3.65 -21.14
C ILE A 326 13.51 -4.81 -20.36
N GLY A 327 14.56 -5.39 -20.93
CA GLY A 327 15.23 -6.55 -20.35
C GLY A 327 16.23 -6.18 -19.26
N CYS A 328 16.28 -6.99 -18.21
CA CYS A 328 17.24 -6.83 -17.11
C CYS A 328 18.64 -7.40 -17.43
N MET A 329 19.65 -6.54 -17.59
CA MET A 329 21.05 -6.98 -17.79
C MET A 329 21.64 -7.72 -16.59
N ALA A 330 21.22 -7.38 -15.36
CA ALA A 330 21.67 -8.08 -14.16
C ALA A 330 21.28 -9.57 -14.17
N HIS A 331 20.10 -9.90 -14.69
CA HIS A 331 19.66 -11.28 -14.87
C HIS A 331 20.45 -12.02 -15.97
N ALA A 332 20.77 -11.35 -17.08
CA ALA A 332 21.65 -11.90 -18.11
C ALA A 332 23.05 -12.19 -17.55
N ARG A 333 23.63 -11.20 -16.83
CA ARG A 333 24.92 -11.31 -16.14
C ARG A 333 24.96 -12.47 -15.15
N ARG A 334 23.88 -12.67 -14.37
CA ARG A 334 23.79 -13.74 -13.36
C ARG A 334 24.00 -15.13 -13.98
N LYS A 335 23.49 -15.37 -15.20
CA LYS A 335 23.69 -16.65 -15.91
C LYS A 335 25.17 -16.94 -16.19
N PHE A 336 25.95 -15.94 -16.57
CA PHE A 336 27.40 -16.10 -16.75
C PHE A 336 28.13 -16.18 -15.42
N PHE A 337 27.71 -15.41 -14.42
CA PHE A 337 28.29 -15.44 -13.09
C PHE A 337 28.18 -16.82 -12.44
N ASP A 338 27.00 -17.43 -12.46
CA ASP A 338 26.77 -18.75 -11.86
C ASP A 338 27.67 -19.82 -12.48
N LEU A 339 27.87 -19.76 -13.81
CA LEU A 339 28.82 -20.63 -14.51
C LEU A 339 30.25 -20.38 -14.06
N HIS A 340 30.72 -19.13 -14.11
CA HIS A 340 32.09 -18.79 -13.74
C HIS A 340 32.39 -19.13 -12.27
N ALA A 341 31.43 -18.91 -11.37
CA ALA A 341 31.56 -19.27 -9.96
C ALA A 341 31.67 -20.80 -9.77
N ALA A 342 30.86 -21.58 -10.49
CA ALA A 342 30.82 -23.03 -10.37
C ALA A 342 32.02 -23.75 -11.00
N ASN A 343 32.54 -23.25 -12.14
CA ASN A 343 33.54 -24.01 -12.92
C ASN A 343 34.69 -23.17 -13.51
N LYS A 344 34.82 -21.90 -13.12
CA LYS A 344 35.85 -20.97 -13.65
C LYS A 344 35.86 -20.88 -15.17
N SER A 345 34.70 -21.02 -15.81
CA SER A 345 34.57 -20.90 -17.27
C SER A 345 35.17 -19.59 -17.76
N GLN A 346 36.16 -19.71 -18.66
CA GLN A 346 36.86 -18.58 -19.27
C GLN A 346 35.91 -17.77 -20.16
N LEU A 347 35.05 -18.46 -20.94
CA LEU A 347 34.02 -17.80 -21.76
C LEU A 347 33.05 -16.99 -20.90
N ALA A 348 32.60 -17.54 -19.77
CA ALA A 348 31.76 -16.80 -18.83
C ALA A 348 32.51 -15.60 -18.23
N GLY A 349 33.80 -15.74 -17.92
CA GLY A 349 34.66 -14.64 -17.45
C GLY A 349 34.76 -13.50 -18.47
N GLN A 350 34.95 -13.81 -19.75
CA GLN A 350 34.98 -12.82 -20.84
C GLN A 350 33.64 -12.08 -20.96
N ALA A 351 32.52 -12.81 -20.96
CA ALA A 351 31.19 -12.19 -20.98
C ALA A 351 30.97 -11.24 -19.79
N LEU A 352 31.39 -11.66 -18.58
CA LEU A 352 31.29 -10.84 -17.37
C LEU A 352 32.14 -9.58 -17.45
N HIS A 353 33.33 -9.66 -18.05
CA HIS A 353 34.19 -8.50 -18.27
C HIS A 353 33.51 -7.48 -19.19
N SER A 354 33.01 -7.92 -20.35
CA SER A 354 32.29 -7.07 -21.30
C SER A 354 31.04 -6.42 -20.70
N ILE A 355 30.22 -7.20 -19.97
CA ILE A 355 29.06 -6.67 -19.24
C ILE A 355 29.51 -5.66 -18.17
N GLY A 356 30.64 -5.91 -17.50
CA GLY A 356 31.25 -4.98 -16.55
C GLY A 356 31.58 -3.61 -17.17
N GLY A 357 32.01 -3.58 -18.43
CA GLY A 357 32.22 -2.35 -19.20
C GLY A 357 30.94 -1.56 -19.44
N LEU A 358 29.82 -2.22 -19.72
CA LEU A 358 28.51 -1.55 -19.83
C LEU A 358 28.11 -0.88 -18.49
N TYR A 359 28.30 -1.59 -17.38
CA TYR A 359 28.03 -1.04 -16.05
C TYR A 359 28.98 0.09 -15.64
N GLU A 360 30.19 0.14 -16.18
CA GLU A 360 31.10 1.28 -15.99
C GLU A 360 30.56 2.55 -16.66
N VAL A 361 30.01 2.44 -17.87
CA VAL A 361 29.32 3.56 -18.51
C VAL A 361 28.12 4.03 -17.69
N GLU A 362 27.31 3.10 -17.17
CA GLU A 362 26.17 3.45 -16.32
C GLU A 362 26.57 4.11 -14.99
N ARG A 363 27.73 3.73 -14.42
CA ARG A 363 28.29 4.44 -13.24
C ARG A 363 28.64 5.89 -13.57
N GLN A 364 29.26 6.13 -14.73
CA GLN A 364 29.59 7.48 -15.19
C GLN A 364 28.33 8.31 -15.48
N ALA A 365 27.28 7.68 -16.00
CA ALA A 365 26.07 8.36 -16.46
C ALA A 365 24.95 8.48 -15.41
N ARG A 366 25.23 8.10 -14.15
CA ARG A 366 24.24 7.98 -13.08
C ARG A 366 23.48 9.28 -12.82
N GLU A 367 24.20 10.38 -12.63
CA GLU A 367 23.66 11.69 -12.26
C GLU A 367 23.46 12.63 -13.48
N MET A 368 23.54 12.09 -14.70
CA MET A 368 23.35 12.85 -15.93
C MET A 368 21.87 13.10 -16.25
N SER A 369 21.59 14.08 -17.11
CA SER A 369 20.27 14.23 -17.73
C SER A 369 19.94 13.01 -18.62
N ASP A 370 18.66 12.79 -18.93
CA ASP A 370 18.27 11.70 -19.84
C ASP A 370 18.94 11.85 -21.22
N GLU A 371 19.12 13.07 -21.71
CA GLU A 371 19.76 13.36 -22.99
C GLU A 371 21.26 13.05 -22.97
N ASP A 372 21.97 13.54 -21.95
CA ASP A 372 23.41 13.28 -21.80
C ASP A 372 23.69 11.80 -21.53
N ARG A 373 22.83 11.13 -20.74
CA ARG A 373 22.89 9.69 -20.49
C ARG A 373 22.72 8.90 -21.78
N ARG A 374 21.78 9.30 -22.64
CA ARG A 374 21.62 8.68 -23.97
C ARG A 374 22.86 8.93 -24.83
N ARG A 375 23.40 10.16 -24.87
CA ARG A 375 24.59 10.49 -25.67
C ARG A 375 25.80 9.63 -25.28
N ILE A 376 26.16 9.57 -23.99
CA ILE A 376 27.30 8.76 -23.54
C ILE A 376 27.08 7.26 -23.76
N ARG A 377 25.83 6.77 -23.65
CA ARG A 377 25.50 5.38 -23.99
C ARG A 377 25.76 5.10 -25.46
N GLN A 378 25.36 5.99 -26.37
CA GLN A 378 25.61 5.83 -27.80
C GLN A 378 27.11 5.90 -28.14
N GLU A 379 27.85 6.81 -27.52
CA GLU A 379 29.29 6.96 -27.74
C GLU A 379 30.12 5.79 -27.21
N LYS A 380 29.78 5.28 -26.01
CA LYS A 380 30.62 4.31 -25.28
C LYS A 380 29.98 2.93 -25.13
N ALA A 381 28.73 2.85 -24.69
CA ALA A 381 28.08 1.58 -24.38
C ALA A 381 27.60 0.83 -25.64
N ALA A 382 27.12 1.53 -26.66
CA ALA A 382 26.63 0.90 -27.89
C ALA A 382 27.71 0.12 -28.66
N PRO A 383 28.95 0.64 -28.85
CA PRO A 383 30.05 -0.14 -29.42
C PRO A 383 30.40 -1.39 -28.58
N LEU A 384 30.43 -1.26 -27.25
CA LEU A 384 30.68 -2.39 -26.34
C LEU A 384 29.59 -3.46 -26.43
N ALA A 385 28.32 -3.03 -26.48
CA ALA A 385 27.18 -3.94 -26.62
C ALA A 385 27.25 -4.67 -27.97
N LYS A 386 27.53 -3.95 -29.07
CA LYS A 386 27.68 -4.54 -30.40
C LYS A 386 28.77 -5.62 -30.42
N ALA A 387 29.97 -5.30 -29.90
CA ALA A 387 31.07 -6.25 -29.82
C ALA A 387 30.71 -7.49 -28.96
N LEU A 388 30.02 -7.28 -27.83
CA LEU A 388 29.51 -8.37 -27.00
C LEU A 388 28.49 -9.25 -27.74
N HIS A 389 27.59 -8.66 -28.54
CA HIS A 389 26.61 -9.40 -29.33
C HIS A 389 27.27 -10.29 -30.38
N GLU A 390 28.18 -9.73 -31.15
CA GLU A 390 28.95 -10.43 -32.18
C GLU A 390 29.76 -11.57 -31.54
N TRP A 391 30.44 -11.28 -30.42
CA TRP A 391 31.15 -12.29 -29.64
C TRP A 391 30.22 -13.42 -29.19
N MET A 392 29.02 -13.12 -28.69
CA MET A 392 28.06 -14.15 -28.24
C MET A 392 27.57 -15.01 -29.41
N LEU A 393 27.31 -14.43 -30.58
CA LEU A 393 26.92 -15.17 -31.78
C LEU A 393 28.01 -16.14 -32.20
N THR A 394 29.25 -15.66 -32.36
CA THR A 394 30.40 -16.51 -32.74
C THR A 394 30.60 -17.64 -31.75
N HIS A 395 30.57 -17.37 -30.44
CA HIS A 395 30.80 -18.41 -29.44
C HIS A 395 29.62 -19.37 -29.32
N ARG A 396 28.40 -18.93 -29.66
CA ARG A 396 27.22 -19.80 -29.64
C ARG A 396 27.33 -20.92 -30.67
N ASP A 397 27.93 -20.66 -31.83
CA ASP A 397 28.16 -21.66 -32.89
C ASP A 397 29.23 -22.70 -32.50
N LEU A 398 30.15 -22.32 -31.61
CA LEU A 398 31.27 -23.16 -31.18
C LEU A 398 30.96 -24.05 -29.97
N VAL A 399 29.88 -23.76 -29.22
CA VAL A 399 29.53 -24.52 -28.01
C VAL A 399 28.46 -25.59 -28.29
N PRO A 400 28.55 -26.78 -27.68
CA PRO A 400 27.53 -27.81 -27.84
C PRO A 400 26.15 -27.36 -27.36
N ASN A 401 25.12 -27.74 -28.11
CA ASN A 401 23.73 -27.54 -27.74
C ASN A 401 23.42 -28.18 -26.38
N GLY A 402 22.57 -27.51 -25.59
CA GLY A 402 22.16 -28.00 -24.26
C GLY A 402 23.19 -27.78 -23.14
N SER A 403 24.43 -27.40 -23.47
CA SER A 403 25.45 -27.05 -22.47
C SER A 403 25.02 -25.85 -21.63
N ALA A 404 25.58 -25.76 -20.42
CA ALA A 404 25.24 -24.68 -19.49
C ALA A 404 25.65 -23.29 -20.05
N ILE A 405 26.77 -23.22 -20.78
CA ILE A 405 27.20 -22.01 -21.48
C ILE A 405 26.30 -21.67 -22.68
N ALA A 406 25.86 -22.66 -23.46
CA ALA A 406 24.88 -22.43 -24.54
C ALA A 406 23.58 -21.84 -23.99
N LYS A 407 23.09 -22.32 -22.85
CA LYS A 407 21.90 -21.76 -22.17
C LYS A 407 22.10 -20.30 -21.73
N ALA A 408 23.29 -19.92 -21.26
CA ALA A 408 23.60 -18.54 -20.87
C ALA A 408 23.69 -17.60 -22.07
N LEU A 409 24.32 -18.05 -23.16
CA LEU A 409 24.36 -17.32 -24.44
C LEU A 409 22.96 -17.17 -25.03
N ASP A 410 22.19 -18.26 -25.12
CA ASP A 410 20.83 -18.27 -25.66
C ASP A 410 19.88 -17.34 -24.90
N TYR A 411 20.04 -17.23 -23.57
CA TYR A 411 19.24 -16.30 -22.77
C TYR A 411 19.43 -14.84 -23.24
N SER A 412 20.69 -14.44 -23.43
CA SER A 412 21.04 -13.06 -23.80
C SER A 412 20.70 -12.78 -25.27
N LEU A 413 21.05 -13.70 -26.17
CA LEU A 413 20.79 -13.58 -27.61
C LEU A 413 19.30 -13.49 -27.93
N LYS A 414 18.45 -14.35 -27.35
CA LYS A 414 16.99 -14.34 -27.58
C LYS A 414 16.31 -13.06 -27.10
N ARG A 415 16.94 -12.33 -26.17
CA ARG A 415 16.41 -11.11 -25.56
C ARG A 415 17.20 -9.86 -25.91
N TRP A 416 18.11 -9.95 -26.88
CA TRP A 416 19.11 -8.92 -27.12
C TRP A 416 18.50 -7.53 -27.34
N VAL A 417 17.42 -7.47 -28.12
CA VAL A 417 16.65 -6.23 -28.34
C VAL A 417 16.14 -5.66 -27.02
N ALA A 418 15.49 -6.45 -26.17
CA ALA A 418 15.00 -5.99 -24.88
C ALA A 418 16.14 -5.54 -23.95
N LEU A 419 17.28 -6.26 -23.95
CA LEU A 419 18.46 -5.98 -23.13
C LEU A 419 19.23 -4.72 -23.57
N THR A 420 19.03 -4.25 -24.80
CA THR A 420 19.77 -3.11 -25.36
C THR A 420 18.91 -1.86 -25.58
N ARG A 421 17.58 -1.93 -25.42
CA ARG A 421 16.67 -0.77 -25.51
C ARG A 421 17.05 0.40 -24.59
N TYR A 422 17.71 0.14 -23.46
CA TYR A 422 18.17 1.20 -22.56
C TYR A 422 19.21 2.13 -23.20
N LEU A 423 19.94 1.67 -24.23
CA LEU A 423 20.91 2.49 -24.96
C LEU A 423 20.24 3.65 -25.70
N GLU A 424 18.98 3.47 -26.10
CA GLU A 424 18.23 4.43 -26.92
C GLU A 424 17.44 5.46 -26.10
N ASP A 425 17.24 5.22 -24.80
CA ASP A 425 16.46 6.10 -23.92
C ASP A 425 17.14 6.27 -22.57
N GLY A 426 17.56 7.51 -22.27
CA GLY A 426 18.16 7.88 -21.00
C GLY A 426 17.28 7.58 -19.79
N ALA A 427 15.95 7.67 -19.91
CA ALA A 427 15.04 7.41 -18.79
C ALA A 427 14.96 5.93 -18.40
N VAL A 428 15.48 5.03 -19.24
CA VAL A 428 15.44 3.57 -19.05
C VAL A 428 16.72 3.09 -18.35
N PRO A 429 16.61 2.35 -17.24
CA PRO A 429 17.75 1.73 -16.58
C PRO A 429 18.20 0.44 -17.28
N ILE A 430 19.49 0.10 -17.11
CA ILE A 430 20.10 -1.11 -17.66
C ILE A 430 19.56 -2.41 -17.03
N ASP A 431 19.02 -2.34 -15.81
CA ASP A 431 18.56 -3.51 -15.07
C ASP A 431 17.36 -3.23 -14.15
N ASN A 432 16.87 -4.30 -13.53
CA ASN A 432 15.70 -4.32 -12.66
C ASN A 432 16.06 -4.31 -11.16
N ASN A 433 17.31 -4.00 -10.79
CA ASN A 433 17.75 -4.11 -9.40
C ASN A 433 16.98 -3.15 -8.45
N ALA A 434 16.45 -2.05 -8.99
CA ALA A 434 15.66 -1.09 -8.22
C ALA A 434 14.45 -1.75 -7.54
N VAL A 435 13.67 -2.54 -8.28
CA VAL A 435 12.51 -3.26 -7.72
C VAL A 435 12.92 -4.49 -6.92
N GLU A 436 14.01 -5.18 -7.29
CA GLU A 436 14.54 -6.28 -6.47
C GLU A 436 14.88 -5.78 -5.05
N ASN A 437 15.42 -4.57 -4.92
CA ASN A 437 15.67 -3.93 -3.62
C ASN A 437 14.37 -3.66 -2.84
N GLN A 438 13.28 -3.34 -3.52
CA GLN A 438 11.95 -3.16 -2.91
C GLN A 438 11.30 -4.50 -2.50
N ILE A 439 11.70 -5.61 -3.13
CA ILE A 439 11.28 -6.96 -2.72
C ILE A 439 12.03 -7.46 -1.48
N ARG A 440 13.26 -6.99 -1.21
CA ARG A 440 14.07 -7.46 -0.07
C ARG A 440 13.37 -7.36 1.29
N PRO A 441 12.65 -6.27 1.65
CA PRO A 441 11.85 -6.23 2.87
C PRO A 441 10.86 -7.39 3.01
N TRP A 442 10.21 -7.80 1.91
CA TRP A 442 9.33 -8.97 1.93
C TRP A 442 10.09 -10.26 2.13
N ALA A 443 11.25 -10.40 1.49
CA ALA A 443 12.12 -11.57 1.64
C ALA A 443 12.62 -11.73 3.10
N LEU A 444 13.02 -10.63 3.74
CA LEU A 444 13.39 -10.60 5.17
C LEU A 444 12.19 -10.92 6.07
N GLY A 445 11.02 -10.40 5.73
CA GLY A 445 9.78 -10.65 6.45
C GLY A 445 9.40 -12.13 6.50
N ARG A 446 9.62 -12.90 5.43
CA ARG A 446 9.30 -14.34 5.38
C ARG A 446 10.02 -15.20 6.42
N SER A 447 11.13 -14.71 6.98
CA SER A 447 11.80 -15.38 8.11
C SER A 447 11.18 -15.05 9.48
N ASN A 448 10.30 -14.04 9.54
CA ASN A 448 9.74 -13.48 10.77
C ASN A 448 8.23 -13.71 10.93
N TRP A 449 7.52 -14.04 9.85
CA TRP A 449 6.11 -14.42 9.83
C TRP A 449 5.87 -15.61 8.90
N LEU A 450 4.87 -16.42 9.21
CA LEU A 450 4.64 -17.73 8.56
C LEU A 450 3.84 -17.61 7.25
N PHE A 451 2.80 -16.78 7.23
CA PHE A 451 1.88 -16.64 6.11
C PHE A 451 1.04 -15.35 6.20
N ALA A 452 0.46 -14.95 5.07
CA ALA A 452 -0.73 -14.10 5.03
C ALA A 452 -1.98 -14.91 5.41
N GLY A 453 -2.91 -14.30 6.14
CA GLY A 453 -4.08 -15.02 6.65
C GLY A 453 -5.17 -15.29 5.63
N SER A 454 -5.27 -14.43 4.63
CA SER A 454 -6.25 -14.47 3.56
C SER A 454 -5.79 -13.54 2.43
N LEU A 455 -6.53 -13.53 1.31
CA LEU A 455 -6.29 -12.59 0.22
C LEU A 455 -6.43 -11.14 0.70
N ARG A 456 -7.41 -10.85 1.56
CA ARG A 456 -7.66 -9.52 2.12
C ARG A 456 -6.52 -9.08 3.04
N SER A 457 -6.05 -9.98 3.88
CA SER A 457 -4.91 -9.74 4.76
C SER A 457 -3.64 -9.43 3.96
N GLY A 458 -3.39 -10.19 2.88
CA GLY A 458 -2.28 -9.98 1.96
C GLY A 458 -2.35 -8.62 1.24
N LYS A 459 -3.51 -8.27 0.68
CA LYS A 459 -3.74 -6.98 0.02
C LYS A 459 -3.54 -5.80 0.98
N ARG A 460 -4.02 -5.91 2.21
CA ARG A 460 -3.81 -4.89 3.24
C ARG A 460 -2.35 -4.72 3.61
N ALA A 461 -1.63 -5.83 3.76
CA ALA A 461 -0.20 -5.80 4.00
C ALA A 461 0.56 -5.11 2.85
N ALA A 462 0.18 -5.41 1.60
CA ALA A 462 0.74 -4.76 0.41
C ALA A 462 0.45 -3.25 0.37
N ALA A 463 -0.79 -2.84 0.67
CA ALA A 463 -1.18 -1.44 0.75
C ALA A 463 -0.34 -0.66 1.78
N ILE A 464 -0.26 -1.16 3.02
CA ILE A 464 0.49 -0.50 4.09
C ILE A 464 2.00 -0.48 3.77
N MET A 465 2.55 -1.58 3.26
CA MET A 465 3.96 -1.64 2.84
C MET A 465 4.28 -0.68 1.69
N SER A 466 3.32 -0.40 0.80
CA SER A 466 3.51 0.56 -0.30
C SER A 466 3.81 1.95 0.24
N LEU A 467 3.03 2.38 1.23
CA LEU A 467 3.20 3.67 1.89
C LEU A 467 4.51 3.72 2.71
N ILE A 468 4.79 2.68 3.50
CA ILE A 468 6.00 2.61 4.33
C ILE A 468 7.27 2.63 3.47
N GLN A 469 7.35 1.80 2.42
CA GLN A 469 8.54 1.73 1.60
C GLN A 469 8.69 2.98 0.72
N SER A 470 7.59 3.54 0.21
CA SER A 470 7.64 4.82 -0.50
C SER A 470 8.10 5.96 0.41
N ALA A 471 7.67 6.01 1.68
CA ALA A 471 8.20 6.98 2.66
C ALA A 471 9.72 6.83 2.86
N ARG A 472 10.21 5.59 3.03
CA ARG A 472 11.66 5.32 3.13
C ARG A 472 12.42 5.74 1.88
N MET A 473 11.85 5.50 0.69
CA MET A 473 12.46 5.91 -0.58
C MET A 473 12.62 7.42 -0.73
N ASN A 474 11.78 8.21 -0.04
CA ASN A 474 11.88 9.68 0.04
C ASN A 474 12.70 10.17 1.25
N GLY A 475 13.32 9.27 2.02
CA GLY A 475 14.13 9.62 3.18
C GLY A 475 13.33 9.98 4.43
N HIS A 476 12.02 9.70 4.45
CA HIS A 476 11.17 9.98 5.61
C HIS A 476 11.25 8.86 6.65
N ASP A 477 11.10 9.24 7.92
CA ASP A 477 10.79 8.28 8.98
C ASP A 477 9.36 7.74 8.78
N PRO A 478 9.17 6.42 8.61
CA PRO A 478 7.84 5.85 8.38
C PRO A 478 6.86 6.10 9.52
N PHE A 479 7.34 6.19 10.76
CA PHE A 479 6.47 6.47 11.91
C PHE A 479 5.95 7.92 11.86
N ALA A 480 6.84 8.91 11.68
CA ALA A 480 6.44 10.31 11.55
C ALA A 480 5.45 10.51 10.39
N TYR A 481 5.76 9.95 9.21
CA TYR A 481 4.89 10.02 8.04
C TYR A 481 3.52 9.38 8.30
N LEU A 482 3.46 8.15 8.79
CA LEU A 482 2.17 7.49 9.04
C LEU A 482 1.38 8.16 10.16
N LYS A 483 2.04 8.69 11.20
CA LYS A 483 1.36 9.44 12.27
C LYS A 483 0.67 10.68 11.70
N ASP A 484 1.35 11.47 10.86
CA ASP A 484 0.76 12.66 10.23
C ASP A 484 -0.37 12.28 9.26
N VAL A 485 -0.14 11.30 8.38
CA VAL A 485 -1.17 10.79 7.47
C VAL A 485 -2.41 10.36 8.22
N LEU A 486 -2.27 9.52 9.26
CA LEU A 486 -3.41 9.05 10.07
C LEU A 486 -4.05 10.17 10.90
N THR A 487 -3.38 11.30 11.08
CA THR A 487 -3.96 12.47 11.75
C THR A 487 -4.82 13.29 10.78
N ARG A 488 -4.35 13.47 9.54
CA ARG A 488 -4.98 14.33 8.53
C ARG A 488 -6.05 13.62 7.68
N LEU A 489 -5.85 12.33 7.43
CA LEU A 489 -6.66 11.54 6.50
C LEU A 489 -8.19 11.59 6.79
N PRO A 490 -8.68 11.54 8.04
CA PRO A 490 -10.11 11.59 8.33
C PRO A 490 -10.82 12.87 7.87
N THR A 491 -10.07 13.97 7.69
CA THR A 491 -10.59 15.27 7.23
C THR A 491 -10.04 15.68 5.86
N GLN A 492 -9.17 14.88 5.25
CA GLN A 492 -8.55 15.21 3.96
C GLN A 492 -9.60 15.17 2.85
N ARG A 493 -9.69 16.24 2.05
CA ARG A 493 -10.57 16.24 0.88
C ARG A 493 -10.05 15.23 -0.14
N ALA A 494 -10.95 14.47 -0.76
CA ALA A 494 -10.57 13.48 -1.77
C ALA A 494 -9.75 14.07 -2.93
N SER A 495 -10.05 15.31 -3.32
CA SER A 495 -9.29 16.05 -4.35
C SER A 495 -7.85 16.40 -3.94
N GLU A 496 -7.55 16.37 -2.65
CA GLU A 496 -6.26 16.76 -2.06
C GLU A 496 -5.52 15.56 -1.48
N ILE A 497 -5.99 14.33 -1.73
CA ILE A 497 -5.34 13.11 -1.21
C ILE A 497 -3.87 13.02 -1.64
N GLY A 498 -3.53 13.62 -2.78
CA GLY A 498 -2.17 13.70 -3.31
C GLY A 498 -1.17 14.42 -2.40
N GLU A 499 -1.62 15.34 -1.53
CA GLU A 499 -0.77 16.05 -0.58
C GLU A 499 -0.21 15.13 0.52
N LEU A 500 -0.92 14.03 0.79
CA LEU A 500 -0.51 13.02 1.76
C LEU A 500 0.43 11.97 1.16
N LEU A 501 0.72 12.03 -0.15
CA LEU A 501 1.59 11.05 -0.79
C LEU A 501 3.05 11.24 -0.33
N PRO A 502 3.82 10.15 -0.19
CA PRO A 502 5.18 10.22 0.37
C PRO A 502 6.13 11.20 -0.31
N HIS A 503 5.99 11.46 -1.61
CA HIS A 503 6.88 12.36 -2.36
C HIS A 503 6.46 13.83 -2.30
N ASN A 504 5.24 14.13 -1.83
CA ASN A 504 4.75 15.49 -1.58
C ASN A 504 4.75 15.82 -0.08
N TRP A 505 4.99 14.82 0.76
CA TRP A 505 4.97 14.99 2.20
C TRP A 505 6.20 15.74 2.68
N SER A 506 5.97 16.72 3.54
CA SER A 506 7.01 17.44 4.28
C SER A 506 6.73 17.26 5.76
N HIS A 507 7.78 17.07 6.55
CA HIS A 507 7.62 16.98 8.00
C HIS A 507 6.99 18.29 8.50
N PRO A 508 5.85 18.24 9.22
CA PRO A 508 5.21 19.42 9.77
C PRO A 508 6.03 20.09 10.87
#